data_AF-A0A966P841-F1
#
_entry.id   AF-A0A966P841-F1
#
_cell.length_a   1.000
_cell.length_b   1.000
_cell.length_c   1.000
_cell.angle_alpha   90.00
_cell.angle_beta   90.00
_cell.angle_gamma   90.00
#
_symmetry.space_group_name_H-M   'P 1'
#
loop_
_entity.id
_entity.type
_entity.pdbx_description
1 polymer ?
#
loop_
_entity_poly.entity_id
_entity_poly.type
_entity_poly.pdbx_seq_one_letter_code
_entity_poly.pdbx_strand_id
1 'polypeptide(L)' 'MGKTYYEIDVFGAEAFSGNPVGVVLEADELSTKQMQDFARW' A
#
# COMPACT_ATOMS: atom_id res chain seq x y z
N MET A 1 0.04 8.44 -15.14
CA MET A 1 -1.21 7.72 -14.82
C MET A 1 -1.13 7.34 -13.35
N GLY A 2 -2.23 7.45 -12.58
CA GLY A 2 -2.23 7.02 -11.17
C GLY A 2 -2.10 5.50 -11.04
N LYS A 3 -1.63 5.01 -9.89
CA LYS A 3 -1.62 3.58 -9.55
C LYS A 3 -2.81 3.27 -8.64
N THR A 4 -3.34 2.06 -8.74
CA THR A 4 -4.42 1.59 -7.85
C THR A 4 -3.84 1.29 -6.46
N TYR A 5 -4.45 1.84 -5.43
CA TYR A 5 -4.07 1.68 -4.04
C TYR A 5 -5.20 1.03 -3.24
N TYR A 6 -4.83 0.11 -2.34
CA TYR A 6 -5.69 -0.43 -1.32
C TYR A 6 -5.02 -0.29 0.05
N GLU A 7 -5.82 0.06 1.05
CA GLU A 7 -5.45 -0.07 2.44
C GLU A 7 -6.13 -1.31 3.00
N ILE A 8 -5.35 -2.23 3.57
CA ILE A 8 -5.85 -3.49 4.12
C ILE A 8 -5.41 -3.59 5.57
N ASP A 9 -6.38 -3.70 6.46
CA ASP A 9 -6.18 -4.08 7.86
C ASP A 9 -5.87 -5.58 7.94
N VAL A 10 -4.58 -5.95 7.93
CA VAL A 10 -4.18 -7.35 8.08
C VAL A 10 -4.25 -7.78 9.54
N PHE A 11 -4.55 -9.06 9.77
CA PHE A 11 -4.75 -9.63 11.11
C PHE A 11 -5.94 -9.05 11.91
N GLY A 12 -6.79 -8.23 11.26
CA GLY A 12 -8.09 -7.81 11.77
C GLY A 12 -9.22 -8.63 11.14
N ALA A 13 -10.24 -8.97 11.93
CA ALA A 13 -11.47 -9.58 11.40
C ALA A 13 -12.54 -8.52 11.05
N GLU A 14 -12.35 -7.29 11.52
CA GLU A 14 -13.24 -6.14 11.34
C GLU A 14 -12.42 -4.90 10.95
N ALA A 15 -13.08 -3.89 10.39
CA ALA A 15 -12.43 -2.61 10.06
C ALA A 15 -11.83 -1.94 11.31
N PHE A 16 -10.71 -1.24 11.14
CA PHE A 16 -9.98 -0.56 12.22
C PHE A 16 -9.40 -1.52 13.28
N SER A 17 -9.14 -2.77 12.92
CA SER A 17 -8.50 -3.77 13.79
C SER A 17 -7.30 -4.41 13.11
N GLY A 18 -6.32 -4.90 13.88
CA GLY A 18 -5.10 -5.49 13.31
C GLY A 18 -4.02 -4.45 12.99
N ASN A 19 -3.40 -4.57 11.82
CA ASN A 19 -2.31 -3.70 11.36
C ASN A 19 -2.55 -3.27 9.90
N PRO A 20 -2.77 -1.97 9.61
CA PRO A 20 -2.97 -1.51 8.25
C PRO A 20 -1.68 -1.64 7.41
N VAL A 21 -1.85 -2.09 6.17
CA VAL A 21 -0.78 -2.08 5.15
C VAL A 21 -1.29 -1.48 3.85
N GLY A 22 -0.46 -0.61 3.26
CA GLY A 22 -0.70 -0.07 1.93
C GLY A 22 -0.25 -1.04 0.84
N VAL A 23 -1.14 -1.32 -0.12
CA VAL A 23 -0.88 -2.19 -1.28
C VAL A 23 -1.03 -1.38 -2.56
N VAL A 24 0.06 -1.27 -3.32
CA VAL A 24 0.07 -0.62 -4.65
C VAL A 24 0.12 -1.70 -5.73
N LEU A 25 -0.90 -1.75 -6.58
CA LEU A 25 -0.94 -2.73 -7.68
C LEU A 25 -0.14 -2.25 -8.91
N GLU A 26 0.29 -3.19 -9.73
CA GLU A 26 1.01 -2.94 -11.00
C GLU A 26 2.27 -2.06 -10.80
N ALA A 27 3.03 -2.37 -9.75
CA ALA A 27 4.17 -1.57 -9.30
C ALA A 27 5.49 -1.89 -10.01
N ASP A 28 5.49 -2.78 -11.01
CA ASP A 28 6.71 -3.26 -11.69
C ASP A 28 7.51 -2.14 -12.38
N GLU A 29 6.83 -1.07 -12.79
CA GLU A 29 7.44 0.11 -13.41
C GLU A 29 8.00 1.12 -12.40
N LEU A 30 7.76 0.94 -11.10
CA LEU A 30 8.23 1.86 -10.09
C LEU A 30 9.70 1.59 -9.77
N SER A 31 10.51 2.64 -9.80
CA SER A 31 11.84 2.56 -9.20
C SER A 31 11.74 2.37 -7.69
N THR A 32 12.77 1.77 -7.08
CA THR A 32 12.87 1.65 -5.62
C THR A 32 12.72 3.00 -4.91
N LYS A 33 13.25 4.08 -5.50
CA LYS A 33 13.07 5.43 -4.96
C LYS A 33 11.60 5.83 -4.93
N GLN A 34 10.86 5.62 -6.02
CA GLN A 34 9.43 5.93 -6.06
C GLN A 34 8.63 5.08 -5.07
N MET A 35 8.92 3.77 -4.96
CA MET A 35 8.32 2.91 -3.94
C MET A 35 8.57 3.44 -2.53
N GLN A 36 9.79 3.92 -2.26
CA GLN A 36 10.15 4.49 -0.97
C GLN A 36 9.45 5.83 -0.70
N ASP A 37 9.22 6.63 -1.74
CA ASP A 37 8.46 7.88 -1.66
C ASP A 37 6.97 7.58 -1.35
N PHE A 38 6.38 6.52 -1.94
CA PHE A 38 5.04 6.03 -1.56
C PHE A 38 4.98 5.57 -0.10
N ALA A 39 5.95 4.79 0.37
CA ALA A 39 5.94 4.23 1.73
C ALA A 39 6.15 5.28 2.84
N ARG A 40 6.55 6.51 2.49
CA ARG A 40 6.77 7.62 3.43
C ARG A 40 5.61 8.61 3.50
N TRP A 41 4.72 8.56 2.51
CA TRP A 41 3.53 9.39 2.45
C TRP A 41 2.52 8.91 3.49
#